data_AF-A0AAE9S1S6-F1
#
_entry.id   AF-A0AAE9S1S6-F1
#
_cell.length_a   1.000
_cell.length_b   1.000
_cell.length_c   1.000
_cell.angle_alpha   90.00
_cell.angle_beta   90.00
_cell.angle_gamma   90.00
#
_symmetry.space_group_name_H-M   'P 1'
#
loop_
_entity.id
_entity.type
_entity.pdbx_description
1 polymer ?
#
loop_
_entity_poly.entity_id
_entity_poly.type
_entity_poly.pdbx_seq_one_letter_code
_entity_poly.pdbx_strand_id
1 'polypeptide(L)'
;MAENKTGRAVSQDDWKRTQVRMPQEQYESLMDYAEKNNLSLNTAMLELMDLGFKSKVEGKSGRSIYFNDVNCIEDYPKEPLQERTARVEQMISRIFYDNPEYQLINIETLNDGKKIRYWYSIPRGESFRD
;
A
#
# COMPACT_ATOMS: atom_id res chain seq x y z
N MET A 1 -8.66 -28.88 30.46
CA MET A 1 -7.53 -28.03 30.07
C MET A 1 -7.35 -28.24 28.57
N ALA A 2 -7.63 -27.23 27.75
CA ALA A 2 -7.57 -27.36 26.30
C ALA A 2 -6.10 -27.23 25.86
N GLU A 3 -5.54 -28.30 25.30
CA GLU A 3 -4.23 -28.26 24.65
C GLU A 3 -4.32 -27.38 23.40
N ASN A 4 -3.58 -26.27 23.40
CA ASN A 4 -3.33 -25.49 22.19
C ASN A 4 -2.47 -26.33 21.24
N LYS A 5 -3.11 -27.01 20.29
CA LYS A 5 -2.45 -27.57 19.11
C LYS A 5 -2.00 -26.41 18.22
N THR A 6 -0.83 -25.83 18.48
CA THR A 6 -0.06 -25.15 17.42
C THR A 6 0.50 -26.23 16.48
N GLY A 7 -0.41 -26.90 15.78
CA GLY A 7 -0.15 -28.06 14.94
C GLY A 7 0.11 -27.66 13.50
N ARG A 8 1.28 -27.07 13.24
CA ARG A 8 2.08 -27.44 12.07
C ARG A 8 3.51 -27.58 12.56
N ALA A 9 3.91 -28.82 12.84
CA ALA A 9 5.30 -29.18 12.74
C ALA A 9 5.69 -28.88 11.29
N VAL A 10 6.35 -27.73 11.08
CA VAL A 10 6.88 -27.33 9.78
C VAL A 10 7.93 -28.39 9.47
N SER A 11 7.58 -29.38 8.65
CA SER A 11 8.53 -30.42 8.27
C SER A 11 9.66 -29.74 7.50
N GLN A 12 10.87 -30.32 7.54
CA GLN A 12 12.03 -29.77 6.83
C GLN A 12 11.76 -29.60 5.31
N ASP A 13 10.74 -30.29 4.78
CA ASP A 13 10.24 -30.21 3.41
C ASP A 13 9.43 -28.93 3.08
N ASP A 14 8.98 -28.15 4.08
CA ASP A 14 8.17 -26.94 3.87
C ASP A 14 9.00 -25.72 3.45
N TRP A 15 10.32 -25.76 3.56
CA TRP A 15 11.18 -24.65 3.12
C TRP A 15 11.45 -24.70 1.62
N LYS A 16 10.48 -24.24 0.82
CA LYS A 16 10.73 -23.96 -0.59
C LYS A 16 11.62 -22.72 -0.70
N ARG A 17 12.81 -22.87 -1.28
CA ARG A 17 13.67 -21.73 -1.66
C ARG A 17 12.92 -20.84 -2.65
N THR A 18 12.56 -19.64 -2.22
CA THR A 18 11.91 -18.65 -3.09
C THR A 18 12.96 -17.97 -3.96
N GLN A 19 12.77 -18.00 -5.27
CA GLN A 19 13.58 -17.20 -6.20
C GLN A 19 12.88 -15.86 -6.42
N VAL A 20 13.59 -14.76 -6.18
CA VAL A 20 13.09 -13.40 -6.41
C VAL A 20 13.78 -12.84 -7.64
N ARG A 21 13.00 -12.44 -8.64
CA ARG A 21 13.53 -11.69 -9.80
C ARG A 21 13.53 -10.21 -9.45
N MET A 22 14.71 -9.60 -9.53
CA MET A 22 14.93 -8.20 -9.20
C MET A 22 15.53 -7.48 -10.43
N PRO A 23 15.14 -6.24 -10.74
CA PRO A 23 15.83 -5.48 -11.77
C PRO A 23 17.26 -5.14 -11.32
N GLN A 24 18.16 -4.94 -12.29
CA GLN A 24 19.59 -4.90 -12.06
C GLN A 24 20.01 -3.81 -11.06
N GLU A 25 19.46 -2.60 -11.20
CA GLU A 25 19.78 -1.46 -10.33
C GLU A 25 19.45 -1.72 -8.85
N GLN A 26 18.34 -2.39 -8.57
CA GLN A 26 17.94 -2.72 -7.20
C GLN A 26 18.82 -3.84 -6.62
N TYR A 27 19.27 -4.78 -7.46
CA TYR A 27 20.19 -5.83 -7.04
C TYR A 27 21.56 -5.25 -6.67
N GLU A 28 22.08 -4.34 -7.48
CA GLU A 28 23.34 -3.63 -7.21
C GLU A 28 23.24 -2.81 -5.92
N SER A 29 22.14 -2.07 -5.74
CA SER A 29 21.89 -1.31 -4.51
C SER A 29 21.83 -2.20 -3.26
N LEU A 30 21.23 -3.38 -3.38
CA LEU A 30 21.16 -4.37 -2.30
C LEU A 30 22.54 -4.97 -1.99
N MET A 31 23.35 -5.26 -3.02
CA MET A 31 24.72 -5.74 -2.86
C MET A 31 25.59 -4.72 -2.16
N ASP A 32 25.56 -3.46 -2.60
CA ASP A 32 26.30 -2.36 -1.96
C ASP A 32 25.92 -2.21 -0.48
N TYR A 33 24.63 -2.33 -0.15
CA TYR A 33 24.17 -2.31 1.24
C TYR A 33 24.73 -3.50 2.02
N ALA A 34 24.67 -4.71 1.45
CA ALA A 34 25.16 -5.92 2.09
C ALA A 34 26.67 -5.85 2.36
N GLU A 35 27.47 -5.41 1.39
CA GLU A 35 28.92 -5.25 1.53
C GLU A 35 29.28 -4.22 2.59
N LYS A 36 28.66 -3.03 2.55
CA LYS A 36 28.92 -1.96 3.53
C LYS A 36 28.60 -2.36 4.96
N ASN A 37 27.60 -3.22 5.15
CA ASN A 37 27.16 -3.66 6.47
C ASN A 37 27.69 -5.06 6.85
N ASN A 38 28.54 -5.66 6.02
CA ASN A 38 29.09 -7.01 6.22
C ASN A 38 27.99 -8.08 6.45
N LEU A 39 26.94 -8.02 5.63
CA LEU A 39 25.78 -8.91 5.70
C LEU A 39 25.77 -9.88 4.52
N SER A 40 25.16 -11.06 4.71
CA SER A 40 24.77 -11.89 3.58
C SER A 40 23.64 -11.20 2.80
N LEU A 41 23.53 -11.48 1.50
CA LEU A 41 22.46 -10.91 0.66
C LEU A 41 21.06 -11.20 1.21
N ASN A 42 20.86 -12.41 1.75
CA ASN A 42 19.59 -12.79 2.36
C ASN A 42 19.31 -11.98 3.64
N THR A 43 20.33 -11.79 4.48
CA THR A 43 20.21 -11.00 5.72
C THR A 43 19.91 -9.54 5.39
N ALA A 44 20.64 -8.95 4.43
CA ALA A 44 20.42 -7.60 3.95
C ALA A 44 18.99 -7.42 3.40
N MET A 45 18.51 -8.39 2.62
CA MET A 45 17.14 -8.36 2.09
C MET A 45 16.10 -8.37 3.21
N LEU A 46 16.24 -9.25 4.21
CA LEU A 46 15.32 -9.31 5.35
C LEU A 46 15.35 -8.04 6.20
N GLU A 47 16.54 -7.48 6.42
CA GLU A 47 16.72 -6.26 7.20
C GLU A 47 16.10 -5.04 6.52
N LEU A 48 16.33 -4.87 5.22
CA LEU A 48 15.72 -3.78 4.44
C LEU A 48 14.20 -3.94 4.33
N MET A 49 13.69 -5.17 4.25
CA MET A 49 12.25 -5.43 4.33
C MET A 49 11.67 -5.03 5.68
N ASP A 50 12.35 -5.36 6.78
CA ASP A 50 11.94 -4.98 8.14
C ASP A 50 12.01 -3.47 8.34
N LEU A 51 13.05 -2.79 7.85
CA LEU A 51 13.16 -1.32 7.84
C LEU A 51 12.05 -0.68 7.00
N GLY A 52 11.75 -1.23 5.82
CA GLY A 52 10.63 -0.80 4.99
C GLY A 52 9.28 -0.99 5.68
N PHE A 53 9.11 -2.07 6.44
CA PHE A 53 7.89 -2.32 7.21
C PHE A 53 7.78 -1.40 8.43
N LYS A 54 8.85 -1.28 9.22
CA LYS A 54 8.94 -0.37 10.37
C LYS A 54 8.80 1.08 9.95
N SER A 55 9.35 1.51 8.82
CA SER A 55 9.14 2.87 8.32
C SER A 55 7.67 3.16 7.96
N LYS A 56 6.87 2.15 7.61
CA LYS A 56 5.42 2.30 7.45
C LYS A 56 4.68 2.35 8.79
N VAL A 57 5.10 1.54 9.78
CA VAL A 57 4.47 1.47 11.11
C VAL A 57 4.84 2.67 11.99
N GLU A 58 6.12 3.04 12.01
CA GLU A 58 6.70 4.20 12.70
C GLU A 58 6.52 5.50 11.89
N GLY A 59 5.93 5.44 10.70
CA GLY A 59 5.56 6.63 9.95
C GLY A 59 6.70 7.38 9.25
N LYS A 60 7.89 6.79 9.17
CA LYS A 60 9.08 7.35 8.52
C LYS A 60 9.04 7.34 6.99
N SER A 61 7.99 6.84 6.34
CA SER A 61 7.85 6.97 4.88
C SER A 61 7.60 8.42 4.43
N GLY A 62 7.50 9.37 5.37
CA GLY A 62 7.18 10.78 5.10
C GLY A 62 5.77 11.00 4.58
N ARG A 63 4.93 9.96 4.53
CA ARG A 63 3.61 9.99 3.94
C ARG A 63 2.61 9.16 4.76
N SER A 64 1.38 9.64 4.85
CA SER A 64 0.27 8.98 5.55
C SER A 64 -0.74 8.47 4.53
N ILE A 65 -1.22 7.23 4.70
CA ILE A 65 -2.18 6.59 3.79
C ILE A 65 -3.59 6.75 4.34
N TYR A 66 -4.50 7.20 3.48
CA TYR A 66 -5.92 7.37 3.73
C TYR A 66 -6.75 6.63 2.69
N PHE A 67 -7.99 6.35 3.05
CA PHE A 67 -9.03 5.97 2.09
C PHE A 67 -10.25 6.86 2.29
N ASN A 68 -10.98 7.10 1.21
CA ASN A 68 -12.24 7.81 1.25
C ASN A 68 -13.29 7.09 0.41
N ASP A 69 -14.51 7.02 0.94
CA ASP A 69 -15.67 6.41 0.29
C ASP A 69 -16.60 7.52 -0.16
N VAL A 70 -16.76 7.66 -1.48
CA VAL A 70 -17.67 8.65 -2.06
C VAL A 70 -18.93 7.94 -2.53
N ASN A 71 -20.08 8.41 -2.06
CA ASN A 71 -21.38 7.92 -2.51
C ASN A 71 -21.71 8.51 -3.89
N CYS A 72 -22.05 7.66 -4.85
CA CYS A 72 -22.48 8.10 -6.19
C CYS A 72 -24.00 8.27 -6.31
N ILE A 73 -24.78 7.83 -5.31
CA ILE A 73 -26.26 7.86 -5.35
C ILE A 73 -26.86 8.99 -4.53
N GLU A 74 -26.48 9.08 -3.26
CA GLU A 74 -27.17 9.93 -2.27
C GLU A 74 -27.12 11.42 -2.67
N ASP A 75 -26.01 11.84 -3.27
CA ASP A 75 -25.78 13.23 -3.66
C ASP A 75 -26.46 13.62 -4.99
N TYR A 76 -26.86 12.65 -5.83
CA TYR A 76 -27.34 12.91 -7.20
C TYR A 76 -28.50 12.00 -7.64
N PRO A 77 -29.68 12.01 -6.98
CA PRO A 77 -30.70 10.97 -7.14
C PRO A 77 -31.35 10.85 -8.54
N LYS A 78 -31.20 11.83 -9.45
CA LYS A 78 -31.96 11.91 -10.72
C LYS A 78 -31.19 11.58 -12.01
N GLU A 79 -29.88 11.34 -11.97
CA GLU A 79 -29.04 11.12 -13.16
C GLU A 79 -28.82 9.62 -13.47
N PRO A 80 -28.44 9.19 -14.69
CA PRO A 80 -27.96 7.82 -14.93
C PRO A 80 -26.71 7.51 -14.10
N LEU A 81 -26.56 6.26 -13.64
CA LEU A 81 -25.45 5.87 -12.75
C LEU A 81 -24.07 6.20 -13.34
N GLN A 82 -23.89 5.98 -14.65
CA GLN A 82 -22.64 6.24 -15.36
C GLN A 82 -22.23 7.72 -15.32
N GLU A 83 -23.17 8.65 -15.45
CA GLU A 83 -22.90 10.09 -15.38
C GLU A 83 -22.50 10.50 -13.96
N ARG A 84 -23.14 9.90 -12.94
CA ARG A 84 -22.79 10.14 -11.54
C ARG A 84 -21.38 9.64 -11.22
N THR A 85 -21.03 8.43 -11.67
CA THR A 85 -19.68 7.86 -11.49
C THR A 85 -18.62 8.74 -12.16
N ALA A 86 -18.85 9.15 -13.41
CA ALA A 86 -17.93 10.03 -14.13
C ALA A 86 -17.71 11.38 -13.41
N ARG A 87 -18.76 11.94 -12.80
CA ARG A 87 -18.66 13.18 -12.02
C ARG A 87 -17.81 13.00 -10.76
N VAL A 88 -18.01 11.90 -10.04
CA VAL A 88 -17.21 11.55 -8.87
C VAL A 88 -15.74 11.32 -9.27
N GLU A 89 -15.48 10.64 -10.39
CA GLU A 89 -14.13 10.47 -10.93
C GLU A 89 -13.46 11.81 -11.28
N GLN A 90 -14.19 12.75 -11.88
CA GLN A 90 -13.69 14.10 -12.14
C GLN A 90 -13.37 14.86 -10.85
N MET A 91 -14.24 14.73 -9.83
CA MET A 91 -13.99 15.34 -8.51
C MET A 91 -12.73 14.76 -7.86
N ILE A 92 -12.57 13.44 -7.88
CA ILE A 92 -11.39 12.76 -7.36
C ILE A 92 -10.15 13.22 -8.13
N SER A 93 -10.21 13.27 -9.46
CA SER A 93 -9.11 13.75 -10.30
C SER A 93 -8.70 15.18 -9.97
N ARG A 94 -9.69 16.05 -9.72
CA ARG A 94 -9.44 17.45 -9.34
C ARG A 94 -8.70 17.57 -8.02
N ILE A 95 -9.00 16.73 -7.03
CA ILE A 95 -8.28 16.72 -5.74
C ILE A 95 -6.78 16.50 -5.96
N PHE A 96 -6.40 15.53 -6.79
CA PHE A 96 -4.98 15.23 -7.06
C PHE A 96 -4.32 16.22 -8.01
N TYR A 97 -5.10 16.91 -8.84
CA TYR A 97 -4.60 18.01 -9.65
C TYR A 97 -4.29 19.24 -8.78
N ASP A 98 -5.19 19.57 -7.86
CA ASP A 98 -5.05 20.73 -6.97
C ASP A 98 -4.01 20.49 -5.86
N ASN A 99 -3.72 19.23 -5.52
CA ASN A 99 -2.74 18.81 -4.51
C ASN A 99 -1.72 17.83 -5.13
N PRO A 100 -0.73 18.30 -5.91
CA PRO A 100 0.22 17.44 -6.64
C PRO A 100 1.10 16.58 -5.71
N GLU A 101 1.23 16.97 -4.45
CA GLU A 101 1.89 16.20 -3.40
C GLU A 101 1.08 14.99 -2.93
N TYR A 102 -0.20 14.88 -3.28
CA TYR A 102 -1.05 13.74 -2.98
C TYR A 102 -0.90 12.67 -4.06
N GLN A 103 -0.79 11.42 -3.66
CA GLN A 103 -0.58 10.31 -4.58
C GLN A 103 -1.72 9.32 -4.47
N LEU A 104 -2.48 9.18 -5.56
CA LEU A 104 -3.48 8.12 -5.70
C LEU A 104 -2.78 6.75 -5.75
N ILE A 105 -3.20 5.84 -4.88
CA ILE A 105 -2.66 4.48 -4.73
C ILE A 105 -3.56 3.47 -5.43
N ASN A 106 -4.86 3.57 -5.19
CA ASN A 106 -5.84 2.66 -5.75
C ASN A 106 -7.21 3.34 -5.86
N ILE A 107 -8.03 2.93 -6.82
CA ILE A 107 -9.42 3.33 -6.94
C ILE A 107 -10.25 2.10 -7.30
N GLU A 108 -11.36 1.91 -6.59
CA GLU A 108 -12.25 0.77 -6.78
C GLU A 108 -13.71 1.19 -6.70
N THR A 109 -14.52 0.52 -7.53
CA THR A 109 -15.96 0.71 -7.57
C THR A 109 -16.63 -0.33 -6.69
N LEU A 110 -17.45 0.12 -5.73
CA LEU A 110 -18.14 -0.72 -4.77
C LEU A 110 -19.65 -0.70 -5.00
N ASN A 111 -20.33 -1.75 -4.53
CA ASN A 111 -21.79 -1.88 -4.56
C ASN A 111 -22.39 -1.67 -5.96
N ASP A 112 -21.80 -2.23 -7.01
CA ASP A 112 -22.32 -2.16 -8.38
C ASP A 112 -22.38 -0.72 -8.94
N GLY A 113 -21.30 0.06 -8.76
CA GLY A 113 -21.22 1.44 -9.26
C GLY A 113 -21.70 2.52 -8.29
N LYS A 114 -22.30 2.12 -7.18
CA LYS A 114 -22.99 3.04 -6.26
C LYS A 114 -22.07 3.81 -5.33
N LYS A 115 -20.85 3.32 -5.12
CA LYS A 115 -19.81 4.00 -4.35
C LYS A 115 -18.47 3.85 -5.04
N ILE A 116 -17.60 4.84 -4.88
CA ILE A 116 -16.20 4.77 -5.28
C ILE A 116 -15.36 4.90 -4.02
N ARG A 117 -14.47 3.93 -3.78
CA ARG A 117 -13.43 4.02 -2.78
C ARG A 117 -12.11 4.34 -3.45
N TYR A 118 -11.40 5.34 -2.96
CA TYR A 118 -10.04 5.61 -3.41
C TYR A 118 -9.09 5.68 -2.22
N TRP A 119 -7.90 5.13 -2.44
CA TRP A 119 -6.79 5.12 -1.51
C TRP A 119 -5.75 6.11 -1.99
N TYR A 120 -5.25 6.93 -1.08
CA TYR A 120 -4.25 7.93 -1.41
C TYR A 120 -3.26 8.12 -0.28
N SER A 121 -2.08 8.63 -0.61
CA SER A 121 -1.12 9.11 0.38
C SER A 121 -0.96 10.61 0.31
N ILE A 122 -0.79 11.23 1.47
CA ILE A 122 -0.47 12.65 1.63
C ILE A 122 0.86 12.80 2.37
N PRO A 123 1.58 13.92 2.23
CA PRO A 123 2.76 14.21 3.06
C PRO A 123 2.42 14.16 4.55
N ARG A 124 3.36 13.65 5.37
CA ARG A 124 3.13 13.49 6.82
C ARG A 124 2.84 14.80 7.54
N GLY A 125 3.40 15.93 7.08
CA GLY A 125 3.13 17.25 7.65
C GLY A 125 1.66 17.71 7.52
N GLU A 126 0.88 17.07 6.65
CA GLU A 126 -0.55 17.33 6.46
C GLU A 126 -1.42 16.21 7.03
N SER A 127 -0.82 15.26 7.74
CA SER A 127 -1.52 14.14 8.34
C SER A 127 -2.45 14.62 9.46
N PHE A 128 -3.73 14.29 9.37
CA PHE A 128 -4.71 14.45 10.46
C PHE A 128 -4.53 13.43 11.60
N ARG A 129 -3.63 12.46 11.40
CA ARG A 129 -3.20 11.48 12.41
C ARG A 129 -1.86 11.91 12.98
N ASP A 130 -1.87 12.91 13.84
CA ASP A 130 -0.82 13.20 14.81
C ASP A 130 -1.48 13.33 16.20
#